data_AF-A0A5C7HJ01-F1
#
_entry.id   AF-A0A5C7HJ01-F1
#
_cell.length_a   1.000
_cell.length_b   1.000
_cell.length_c   1.000
_cell.angle_alpha   90.00
_cell.angle_beta   90.00
_cell.angle_gamma   90.00
#
_symmetry.space_group_name_H-M   'P 1'
#
loop_
_entity.id
_entity.type
_entity.pdbx_description
1 polymer ?
#
loop_
_entity_poly.entity_id
_entity_poly.type
_entity_poly.pdbx_seq_one_letter_code
_entity_poly.pdbx_strand_id
1 'polypeptide(L)'
;MLVKSHICKSIGGSIPKCPKVTDFMKAIKEQFVTSDKALVNTLMKKLSGLTFNYFKNVREHIMEMRDIAAQLKSLKVEISDYFLIHFILNSLPAEFGPFKISYNTHKENWSINALLTMCVQEEERLKHEKKESAHLVAHQKANPNIDKDTSKFKKTGMKQVKIACFFYKKNGHLKNDCIKYKKWFKKKDIVEKQPAEIHTIQEQPIQGPQTHEEQAEIEPTIDLSQNTDETVELRP
;
A
#
# COMPACT_ATOMS: atom_id res chain seq x y z
N MET A 1 -24.88 18.03 30.32
CA MET A 1 -25.04 16.92 29.35
C MET A 1 -23.95 15.90 29.59
N LEU A 2 -24.31 14.67 29.96
CA LEU A 2 -23.35 13.58 30.18
C LEU A 2 -22.55 13.24 28.91
N VAL A 3 -23.14 13.36 27.73
CA VAL A 3 -22.41 13.13 26.45
C VAL A 3 -21.16 14.02 26.30
N LYS A 4 -21.15 15.22 26.90
CA LYS A 4 -19.98 16.13 26.85
C LYS A 4 -18.79 15.61 27.66
N SER A 5 -19.01 14.84 28.74
CA SER A 5 -17.92 14.31 29.58
C SER A 5 -17.23 13.08 28.98
N HIS A 6 -17.86 12.41 28.01
CA HIS A 6 -17.28 11.24 27.33
C HIS A 6 -16.51 11.59 26.06
N ILE A 7 -16.43 12.87 25.69
CA ILE A 7 -15.66 13.33 24.54
C ILE A 7 -14.30 13.84 25.03
N CYS A 8 -13.24 13.41 24.35
CA CYS A 8 -11.88 13.85 24.68
C CYS A 8 -11.76 15.37 24.54
N LYS A 9 -11.06 16.03 25.47
CA LYS A 9 -10.94 17.50 25.55
C LYS A 9 -10.41 18.12 24.25
N SER A 10 -9.53 17.42 23.54
CA SER A 10 -8.97 17.84 22.24
C SER A 10 -10.04 18.01 21.15
N ILE A 11 -11.08 17.18 21.18
CA ILE A 11 -12.21 17.22 20.23
C ILE A 11 -13.30 18.15 20.76
N GLY A 12 -13.57 18.10 22.07
CA GLY A 12 -14.59 18.89 22.75
C GLY A 12 -14.43 20.39 22.59
N GLY A 13 -13.18 20.88 22.55
CA GLY A 13 -12.89 22.32 22.38
C GLY A 13 -13.30 22.91 21.03
N SER A 14 -13.44 22.08 20.00
CA SER A 14 -13.81 22.53 18.65
C SER A 14 -15.32 22.50 18.39
N ILE A 15 -16.12 22.01 19.34
CA ILE A 15 -17.57 21.86 19.18
C ILE A 15 -18.29 23.06 19.85
N PRO A 16 -19.16 23.78 19.12
CA PRO A 16 -19.95 24.86 19.69
C PRO A 16 -20.76 24.44 20.92
N LYS A 17 -20.97 25.37 21.86
CA LYS A 17 -21.81 25.11 23.03
C LYS A 17 -23.28 25.00 22.61
N CYS A 18 -23.78 23.77 22.53
CA CYS A 18 -25.20 23.51 22.29
C CYS A 18 -25.95 23.20 23.61
N PRO A 19 -27.18 23.71 23.80
CA PRO A 19 -28.03 23.43 24.96
C PRO A 19 -28.86 22.15 24.83
N LYS A 20 -29.07 21.63 23.61
CA LYS A 20 -29.77 20.36 23.34
C LYS A 20 -28.80 19.28 22.85
N VAL A 21 -29.04 18.03 23.27
CA VAL A 21 -28.18 16.88 22.90
C VAL A 21 -28.23 16.64 21.38
N THR A 22 -29.39 16.82 20.76
CA THR A 22 -29.58 16.71 19.30
C THR A 22 -28.67 17.65 18.53
N ASP A 23 -28.62 18.92 18.95
CA ASP A 23 -27.83 19.97 18.31
C ASP A 23 -26.33 19.71 18.53
N PHE A 24 -25.97 19.22 19.72
CA PHE A 24 -24.61 18.82 20.05
C PHE A 24 -24.12 17.64 19.18
N MET A 25 -24.94 16.60 19.02
CA MET A 25 -24.63 15.45 18.17
C MET A 25 -24.54 15.84 16.69
N LYS A 26 -25.37 16.79 16.23
CA LYS A 26 -25.29 17.36 14.89
C LYS A 26 -23.96 18.10 14.68
N ALA A 27 -23.58 18.97 15.62
CA ALA A 27 -22.33 19.71 15.55
C ALA A 27 -21.09 18.79 15.53
N ILE A 28 -21.11 17.69 16.29
CA ILE A 28 -20.09 16.64 16.20
C ILE A 28 -20.03 16.08 14.78
N LYS A 29 -21.15 15.59 14.25
CA LYS A 29 -21.17 15.00 12.89
C LYS A 29 -20.64 15.97 11.84
N GLU A 30 -21.02 17.25 11.91
CA GLU A 30 -20.56 18.28 10.97
C GLU A 30 -19.04 18.53 11.04
N GLN A 31 -18.46 18.50 12.25
CA GLN A 31 -17.01 18.64 12.43
C GLN A 31 -16.23 17.47 11.79
N PHE A 32 -16.71 16.24 11.99
CA PHE A 32 -16.07 15.05 11.44
C PHE A 32 -16.27 14.90 9.92
N VAL A 33 -17.39 15.38 9.36
CA VAL A 33 -17.60 15.43 7.90
C VAL A 33 -16.48 16.21 7.18
N THR A 34 -15.94 17.27 7.81
CA THR A 34 -14.81 18.03 7.23
C THR A 34 -13.51 17.21 7.25
N SER A 35 -13.29 16.42 8.31
CA SER A 35 -12.16 15.50 8.42
C SER A 35 -12.27 14.36 7.40
N ASP A 36 -13.46 13.77 7.23
CA ASP A 36 -13.71 12.72 6.24
C ASP A 36 -13.42 13.22 4.82
N LYS A 37 -13.86 14.45 4.48
CA LYS A 37 -13.54 15.08 3.18
C LYS A 37 -12.03 15.25 2.97
N ALA A 38 -11.32 15.71 4.00
CA ALA A 38 -9.87 15.86 3.93
C ALA A 38 -9.15 14.50 3.77
N LEU A 39 -9.64 13.46 4.46
CA LEU A 39 -9.14 12.10 4.35
C LEU A 39 -9.42 11.50 2.96
N VAL A 40 -10.63 11.66 2.43
CA VAL A 40 -10.96 11.29 1.04
C VAL A 40 -10.01 11.96 0.06
N ASN A 41 -9.79 13.28 0.17
CA ASN A 41 -8.87 13.99 -0.71
C ASN A 41 -7.43 13.46 -0.60
N THR A 42 -6.99 13.14 0.61
CA THR A 42 -5.66 12.56 0.88
C THR A 42 -5.53 11.18 0.24
N LEU A 43 -6.51 10.30 0.42
CA LEU A 43 -6.53 8.96 -0.16
C LEU A 43 -6.64 8.99 -1.68
N MET A 44 -7.48 9.87 -2.25
CA MET A 44 -7.58 10.07 -3.70
C MET A 44 -6.26 10.55 -4.29
N LYS A 45 -5.58 11.50 -3.63
CA LYS A 45 -4.25 11.95 -4.02
C LYS A 45 -3.21 10.84 -3.92
N LYS A 46 -3.26 10.04 -2.84
CA LYS A 46 -2.38 8.88 -2.66
C LYS A 46 -2.59 7.86 -3.78
N LEU A 47 -3.84 7.46 -4.04
CA LEU A 47 -4.18 6.50 -5.08
C LEU A 47 -3.70 7.00 -6.45
N SER A 48 -4.04 8.25 -6.80
CA SER A 48 -3.71 8.81 -8.11
C SER A 48 -2.22 9.04 -8.35
N GLY A 49 -1.46 9.32 -7.30
CA GLY A 49 -0.01 9.49 -7.37
C GLY A 49 0.79 8.20 -7.17
N LEU A 50 0.15 7.07 -6.86
CA LEU A 50 0.85 5.83 -6.54
C LEU A 50 1.42 5.19 -7.81
N THR A 51 2.74 5.19 -7.89
CA THR A 51 3.51 4.57 -8.98
C THR A 51 4.32 3.39 -8.45
N PHE A 52 4.61 2.43 -9.32
CA PHE A 52 5.34 1.23 -8.91
C PHE A 52 6.73 1.57 -8.34
N ASN A 53 6.99 1.09 -7.12
CA ASN A 53 8.27 1.24 -6.45
C ASN A 53 9.13 -0.01 -6.65
N TYR A 54 10.27 0.11 -7.33
CA TYR A 54 11.20 -0.99 -7.60
C TYR A 54 11.83 -1.66 -6.36
N PHE A 55 11.66 -1.09 -5.17
CA PHE A 55 12.05 -1.73 -3.90
C PHE A 55 11.00 -2.70 -3.36
N LYS A 56 9.74 -2.57 -3.82
CA LYS A 56 8.63 -3.46 -3.47
C LYS A 56 8.39 -4.45 -4.61
N ASN A 57 7.74 -5.57 -4.30
CA ASN A 57 7.25 -6.47 -5.34
C ASN A 57 5.85 -6.05 -5.84
N VAL A 58 5.44 -6.60 -6.98
CA VAL A 58 4.16 -6.27 -7.63
C VAL A 58 2.94 -6.63 -6.77
N ARG A 59 3.04 -7.67 -5.93
CA ARG A 59 1.96 -8.06 -5.02
C ARG A 59 1.72 -6.99 -3.96
N GLU A 60 2.77 -6.51 -3.32
CA GLU A 60 2.70 -5.44 -2.32
C GLU A 60 2.11 -4.15 -2.91
N HIS A 61 2.54 -3.80 -4.12
CA HIS A 61 2.03 -2.62 -4.83
C HIS A 61 0.52 -2.70 -5.11
N ILE A 62 0.06 -3.84 -5.64
CA ILE A 62 -1.37 -4.07 -5.92
C ILE A 62 -2.20 -4.11 -4.64
N MET A 63 -1.67 -4.72 -3.57
CA MET A 63 -2.34 -4.74 -2.26
C MET A 63 -2.48 -3.33 -1.68
N GLU A 64 -1.45 -2.48 -1.81
CA GLU A 64 -1.53 -1.08 -1.37
C GLU A 64 -2.62 -0.30 -2.13
N MET A 65 -2.73 -0.51 -3.44
CA MET A 65 -3.82 0.10 -4.24
C MET A 65 -5.21 -0.40 -3.82
N ARG A 66 -5.36 -1.70 -3.59
CA ARG A 66 -6.63 -2.30 -3.12
C ARG A 66 -7.01 -1.76 -1.75
N ASP A 67 -6.05 -1.64 -0.85
CA ASP A 67 -6.28 -1.13 0.50
C ASP A 67 -6.76 0.33 0.47
N ILE A 68 -6.11 1.20 -0.32
CA ILE A 68 -6.57 2.58 -0.49
C ILE A 68 -7.99 2.64 -1.06
N ALA A 69 -8.31 1.80 -2.05
CA ALA A 69 -9.65 1.74 -2.60
C ALA A 69 -10.69 1.25 -1.57
N ALA A 70 -10.34 0.29 -0.72
CA ALA A 70 -11.19 -0.18 0.37
C ALA A 70 -11.42 0.91 1.43
N GLN A 71 -10.39 1.69 1.78
CA GLN A 71 -10.52 2.85 2.67
C GLN A 71 -11.40 3.95 2.06
N LEU A 72 -11.31 4.19 0.75
CA LEU A 72 -12.21 5.13 0.06
C LEU A 72 -13.66 4.63 0.08
N LYS A 73 -13.88 3.33 -0.09
CA LYS A 73 -15.20 2.72 -0.01
C LYS A 73 -15.84 2.88 1.37
N SER A 74 -15.08 2.76 2.46
CA SER A 74 -15.60 2.99 3.82
C SER A 74 -16.01 4.45 4.06
N LEU A 75 -15.43 5.39 3.30
CA LEU A 75 -15.77 6.81 3.27
C LEU A 75 -16.83 7.16 2.21
N LYS A 76 -17.58 6.17 1.70
CA LYS A 76 -18.65 6.31 0.69
C LYS A 76 -18.17 6.80 -0.69
N VAL A 77 -16.89 6.63 -1.00
CA VAL A 77 -16.35 6.84 -2.34
C VAL A 77 -16.16 5.48 -2.99
N GLU A 78 -17.07 5.10 -3.88
CA GLU A 78 -16.99 3.82 -4.57
C GLU A 78 -16.01 3.88 -5.75
N ILE A 79 -15.05 2.96 -5.75
CA ILE A 79 -14.17 2.70 -6.89
C ILE A 79 -14.56 1.33 -7.43
N SER A 80 -14.95 1.29 -8.71
CA SER A 80 -15.25 0.03 -9.37
C SER A 80 -13.97 -0.79 -9.59
N ASP A 81 -14.10 -2.12 -9.53
CA ASP A 81 -12.97 -3.03 -9.81
C ASP A 81 -12.37 -2.75 -11.19
N TYR A 82 -13.21 -2.48 -12.20
CA TYR A 82 -12.77 -2.10 -13.54
C TYR A 82 -11.86 -0.86 -13.51
N PHE A 83 -12.28 0.21 -12.82
CA PHE A 83 -11.47 1.42 -12.69
C PHE A 83 -10.15 1.14 -11.97
N LEU A 84 -10.20 0.38 -10.87
CA LEU A 84 -9.01 0.05 -10.09
C LEU A 84 -8.01 -0.80 -10.88
N ILE A 85 -8.48 -1.75 -11.69
CA ILE A 85 -7.63 -2.56 -12.56
C ILE A 85 -6.87 -1.68 -13.56
N HIS A 86 -7.57 -0.77 -14.24
CA HIS A 86 -6.93 0.19 -15.14
C HIS A 86 -5.94 1.09 -14.40
N PHE A 87 -6.25 1.48 -13.17
CA PHE A 87 -5.35 2.26 -12.33
C PHE A 87 -4.06 1.49 -12.00
N ILE A 88 -4.20 0.23 -11.61
CA ILE A 88 -3.08 -0.69 -11.36
C ILE A 88 -2.23 -0.81 -12.62
N LEU A 89 -2.82 -1.15 -13.76
CA LEU A 89 -2.10 -1.32 -15.03
C LEU A 89 -1.33 -0.06 -15.44
N ASN A 90 -1.89 1.12 -15.25
CA ASN A 90 -1.22 2.39 -15.57
C ASN A 90 -0.05 2.69 -14.61
N SER A 91 -0.10 2.22 -13.37
CA SER A 91 0.97 2.42 -12.39
C SER A 91 2.17 1.48 -12.53
N LEU A 92 2.00 0.35 -13.23
CA LEU A 92 3.07 -0.63 -13.46
C LEU A 92 4.16 -0.06 -14.37
N PRO A 93 5.43 -0.47 -14.16
CA PRO A 93 6.56 0.08 -14.90
C PRO A 93 6.55 -0.38 -16.37
N ALA A 94 7.40 0.23 -17.19
CA ALA A 94 7.36 0.08 -18.65
C ALA A 94 7.69 -1.35 -19.12
N GLU A 95 8.43 -2.11 -18.33
CA GLU A 95 8.79 -3.51 -18.55
C GLU A 95 7.56 -4.42 -18.64
N PHE A 96 6.45 -4.04 -18.00
CA PHE A 96 5.17 -4.74 -18.11
C PHE A 96 4.41 -4.40 -19.40
N GLY A 97 5.01 -3.68 -20.34
CA GLY A 97 4.39 -3.30 -21.62
C GLY A 97 3.72 -4.46 -22.37
N PRO A 98 4.42 -5.60 -22.61
CA PRO A 98 3.82 -6.78 -23.24
C PRO A 98 2.61 -7.34 -22.47
N PHE A 99 2.70 -7.36 -21.15
CA PHE A 99 1.61 -7.78 -20.28
C PHE A 99 0.37 -6.86 -20.40
N LYS A 100 0.57 -5.53 -20.43
CA LYS A 100 -0.53 -4.57 -20.62
C LYS A 100 -1.22 -4.76 -21.98
N ILE A 101 -0.44 -5.00 -23.04
CA ILE A 101 -0.98 -5.31 -24.37
C ILE A 101 -1.82 -6.59 -24.31
N SER A 102 -1.27 -7.65 -23.71
CA SER A 102 -2.00 -8.91 -23.50
C SER A 102 -3.34 -8.68 -22.81
N TYR A 103 -3.36 -8.01 -21.65
CA TYR A 103 -4.59 -7.66 -20.95
C TYR A 103 -5.59 -6.91 -21.84
N ASN A 104 -5.16 -5.85 -22.53
CA ASN A 104 -6.03 -5.02 -23.37
C ASN A 104 -6.64 -5.77 -24.57
N THR A 105 -5.99 -6.86 -25.01
CA THR A 105 -6.50 -7.71 -26.10
C THR A 105 -7.49 -8.79 -25.63
N HIS A 106 -7.55 -9.07 -24.32
CA HIS A 106 -8.53 -9.99 -23.76
C HIS A 106 -9.91 -9.33 -23.72
N LYS A 107 -10.95 -10.06 -24.15
CA LYS A 107 -12.34 -9.57 -24.17
C LYS A 107 -13.01 -9.62 -22.80
N GLU A 108 -12.55 -10.51 -21.92
CA GLU A 108 -13.11 -10.69 -20.59
C GLU A 108 -12.41 -9.79 -19.58
N ASN A 109 -13.20 -9.16 -18.71
CA ASN A 109 -12.67 -8.37 -17.60
C ASN A 109 -12.09 -9.31 -16.55
N TRP A 110 -10.82 -9.10 -16.21
CA TRP A 110 -10.22 -9.84 -15.11
C TRP A 110 -10.75 -9.36 -13.76
N SER A 111 -10.77 -10.25 -12.78
CA SER A 111 -10.87 -9.82 -11.39
C SER A 111 -9.52 -9.26 -10.92
N ILE A 112 -9.52 -8.43 -9.88
CA ILE A 112 -8.27 -7.92 -9.29
C ILE A 112 -7.39 -9.09 -8.80
N ASN A 113 -7.99 -10.21 -8.34
CA ASN A 113 -7.24 -11.39 -7.94
C ASN A 113 -6.56 -12.08 -9.14
N ALA A 114 -7.26 -12.21 -10.26
CA ALA A 114 -6.67 -12.74 -11.49
C ALA A 114 -5.53 -11.83 -11.98
N LEU A 115 -5.75 -10.51 -12.00
CA LEU A 115 -4.71 -9.53 -12.33
C LEU A 115 -3.48 -9.68 -11.44
N LEU A 116 -3.67 -9.80 -10.12
CA LEU A 116 -2.58 -9.99 -9.18
C LEU A 116 -1.75 -11.23 -9.50
N THR A 117 -2.40 -12.38 -9.71
CA THR A 117 -1.71 -13.64 -10.05
C THR A 117 -0.89 -13.47 -11.33
N MET A 118 -1.47 -12.90 -12.37
CA MET A 118 -0.80 -12.72 -13.66
C MET A 118 0.35 -11.71 -13.58
N CYS A 119 0.20 -10.63 -12.82
CA CYS A 119 1.28 -9.67 -12.57
C CYS A 119 2.47 -10.31 -11.83
N VAL A 120 2.21 -11.18 -10.85
CA VAL A 120 3.26 -11.89 -10.11
C VAL A 120 4.03 -12.84 -11.04
N GLN A 121 3.32 -13.59 -11.88
CA GLN A 121 3.93 -14.47 -12.88
C GLN A 121 4.79 -13.66 -13.88
N GLU A 122 4.29 -12.51 -14.33
CA GLU A 122 5.04 -11.62 -15.23
C GLU A 122 6.30 -11.06 -14.56
N GLU A 123 6.23 -10.69 -13.28
CA GLU A 123 7.40 -10.24 -12.52
C GLU A 123 8.49 -11.32 -12.44
N GLU A 124 8.11 -12.58 -12.23
CA GLU A 124 9.03 -13.72 -12.25
C GLU A 124 9.66 -13.94 -13.64
N ARG A 125 8.86 -13.85 -14.71
CA ARG A 125 9.34 -13.92 -16.09
C ARG A 125 10.37 -12.83 -16.38
N LEU A 126 10.09 -11.58 -15.99
CA LEU A 126 11.00 -10.43 -16.16
C LEU A 126 12.32 -10.62 -15.38
N LYS A 127 12.25 -11.19 -14.17
CA LYS A 127 13.44 -11.53 -13.38
C LYS A 127 14.30 -12.59 -14.10
N HIS A 128 13.67 -13.57 -14.74
CA HIS A 128 14.37 -14.61 -15.50
C HIS A 128 15.06 -14.06 -16.74
N GLU A 129 14.37 -13.30 -17.58
CA GLU A 129 14.96 -12.69 -18.80
C GLU A 129 16.15 -11.78 -18.48
N LYS A 130 16.07 -11.03 -17.38
CA LYS A 130 17.19 -10.19 -16.91
C LYS A 130 18.40 -11.03 -16.49
N LYS A 131 18.19 -12.23 -15.96
CA LYS A 131 19.27 -13.17 -15.59
C LYS A 131 19.88 -13.82 -16.83
N GLU A 132 19.05 -14.25 -17.79
CA GLU A 132 19.51 -14.88 -19.03
C GLU A 132 20.28 -13.91 -19.94
N SER A 133 19.81 -12.67 -20.07
CA SER A 133 20.52 -11.63 -20.81
C SER A 133 21.91 -11.32 -20.24
N ALA A 134 22.07 -11.35 -18.91
CA ALA A 134 23.39 -11.23 -18.28
C ALA A 134 24.30 -12.43 -18.56
N HIS A 135 23.74 -13.65 -18.62
CA HIS A 135 24.49 -14.88 -18.90
C HIS A 135 24.97 -14.93 -20.36
N LEU A 136 24.15 -14.49 -21.33
CA LEU A 136 24.53 -14.43 -22.75
C LEU A 136 25.68 -13.45 -23.02
N VAL A 137 25.78 -12.36 -22.26
CA VAL A 137 26.90 -11.40 -22.37
C VAL A 137 28.20 -11.97 -21.78
N ALA A 138 28.11 -12.85 -20.78
CA ALA A 138 29.28 -13.47 -20.15
C ALA A 138 29.92 -14.57 -21.01
N HIS A 139 29.14 -15.28 -21.83
CA HIS A 139 29.62 -16.38 -22.68
C HIS A 139 30.16 -15.95 -24.06
N GLN A 140 30.21 -14.65 -24.38
CA GLN A 140 30.87 -14.15 -25.60
C GLN A 140 32.40 -13.97 -25.44
N LYS A 141 33.04 -14.79 -24.59
CA LYS A 141 34.50 -14.84 -24.47
C LYS A 141 35.00 -16.28 -24.39
N ALA A 142 35.28 -16.86 -25.55
CA ALA A 142 36.50 -17.62 -25.85
C ALA A 142 36.46 -18.18 -27.28
N ASN A 143 37.28 -17.63 -28.17
CA ASN A 143 38.13 -18.42 -29.06
C ASN A 143 39.21 -17.50 -29.69
N PRO A 144 40.48 -17.62 -29.28
CA PRO A 144 41.60 -17.10 -30.04
C PRO A 144 42.09 -18.16 -31.04
N ASN A 145 42.47 -17.71 -32.23
CA ASN A 145 43.12 -18.41 -33.35
C ASN A 145 42.21 -19.09 -34.38
N ILE A 146 41.92 -18.39 -35.48
CA ILE A 146 42.23 -18.86 -36.85
C ILE A 146 42.69 -17.64 -37.67
N ASP A 147 43.86 -17.79 -38.29
CA ASP A 147 44.51 -16.85 -39.19
C ASP A 147 43.78 -16.71 -40.55
N LYS A 148 43.90 -15.51 -41.13
CA LYS A 148 43.69 -15.09 -42.53
C LYS A 148 42.88 -16.02 -43.47
N ASP A 149 41.72 -15.57 -43.93
CA ASP A 149 41.57 -15.23 -45.36
C ASP A 149 40.36 -14.32 -45.66
N THR A 150 40.50 -13.56 -46.73
CA THR A 150 39.58 -12.56 -47.26
C THR A 150 38.34 -13.17 -47.93
N SER A 151 37.13 -12.73 -47.54
CA SER A 151 36.01 -12.60 -48.48
C SER A 151 34.88 -11.72 -47.93
N LYS A 152 34.37 -10.87 -48.81
CA LYS A 152 33.36 -9.82 -48.58
C LYS A 152 31.99 -10.43 -48.28
N PHE A 153 31.40 -10.09 -47.13
CA PHE A 153 29.94 -9.98 -46.99
C PHE A 153 29.59 -8.68 -46.27
N LYS A 154 28.89 -7.78 -46.98
CA LYS A 154 28.41 -6.49 -46.49
C LYS A 154 27.40 -6.73 -45.36
N LYS A 155 27.75 -6.40 -44.12
CA LYS A 155 26.78 -6.17 -43.04
C LYS A 155 26.34 -4.70 -43.08
N THR A 156 25.08 -4.48 -43.41
CA THR A 156 24.39 -3.21 -43.22
C THR A 156 24.46 -2.80 -41.76
N GLY A 157 24.96 -1.59 -41.51
CA GLY A 157 25.35 -1.12 -40.18
C GLY A 157 24.19 -0.88 -39.22
N MET A 158 24.26 -1.47 -38.03
CA MET A 158 23.62 -0.92 -36.84
C MET A 158 24.45 0.28 -36.37
N LYS A 159 23.89 1.48 -36.47
CA LYS A 159 24.48 2.69 -35.89
C LYS A 159 24.64 2.47 -34.39
N GLN A 160 25.88 2.54 -33.88
CA GLN A 160 26.16 2.59 -32.45
C GLN A 160 25.41 3.80 -31.86
N VAL A 161 24.32 3.55 -31.15
CA VAL A 161 23.69 4.58 -30.31
C VAL A 161 24.69 4.88 -29.20
N LYS A 162 25.27 6.09 -29.22
CA LYS A 162 26.20 6.56 -28.19
C LYS A 162 25.45 6.66 -26.85
N ILE A 163 25.50 5.61 -26.05
CA ILE A 163 24.95 5.63 -24.68
C ILE A 163 25.85 6.52 -23.83
N ALA A 164 25.32 7.67 -23.41
CA ALA A 164 26.02 8.63 -22.56
C ALA A 164 25.56 8.49 -21.11
N CYS A 165 26.52 8.52 -20.19
CA CYS A 165 26.25 8.53 -18.75
C CYS A 165 25.53 9.82 -18.37
N PHE A 166 24.30 9.74 -17.88
CA PHE A 166 23.51 10.92 -17.51
C PHE A 166 24.14 11.78 -16.40
N PHE A 167 24.99 11.18 -15.55
CA PHE A 167 25.68 11.89 -14.46
C PHE A 167 26.97 12.60 -14.90
N TYR A 168 27.73 12.00 -15.83
CA TYR A 168 29.06 12.49 -16.23
C TYR A 168 29.11 12.97 -17.70
N LYS A 169 27.99 12.88 -18.43
CA LYS A 169 27.77 13.25 -19.84
C LYS A 169 28.79 12.70 -20.84
N LYS A 170 29.58 11.67 -20.47
CA LYS A 170 30.51 10.97 -21.37
C LYS A 170 29.88 9.69 -21.92
N ASN A 171 30.23 9.38 -23.16
CA ASN A 171 29.80 8.16 -23.86
C ASN A 171 30.50 6.93 -23.29
N GLY A 172 29.78 5.81 -23.16
CA GLY A 172 30.36 4.48 -22.90
C GLY A 172 29.81 3.71 -21.69
N HIS A 173 28.98 4.32 -20.83
CA HIS A 173 28.37 3.62 -19.68
C HIS A 173 27.06 4.30 -19.23
N LEU A 174 26.14 3.55 -18.61
CA LEU A 174 24.94 4.11 -17.97
C LEU A 174 25.27 4.66 -16.58
N LYS A 175 24.41 5.52 -16.03
CA LYS A 175 24.58 6.14 -14.69
C LYS A 175 24.84 5.10 -13.58
N ASN A 176 24.20 3.94 -13.67
CA ASN A 176 24.34 2.85 -12.69
C ASN A 176 25.73 2.20 -12.70
N ASP A 177 26.48 2.35 -13.79
CA ASP A 177 27.84 1.82 -13.93
C ASP A 177 28.90 2.92 -13.79
N CYS A 178 28.47 4.15 -13.50
CA CYS A 178 29.38 5.28 -13.31
C CYS A 178 30.09 5.20 -11.96
N ILE A 179 31.38 4.89 -11.98
CA ILE A 179 32.23 4.82 -10.77
C ILE A 179 32.18 6.13 -9.97
N LYS A 180 32.11 7.29 -10.65
CA LYS A 180 32.00 8.60 -10.00
C LYS A 180 30.66 8.79 -9.30
N TYR A 181 29.56 8.35 -9.91
CA TYR A 181 28.23 8.38 -9.28
C TYR A 181 28.19 7.49 -8.04
N LYS A 182 28.75 6.27 -8.12
CA LYS A 182 28.85 5.35 -6.98
C LYS A 182 29.66 5.95 -5.82
N LYS A 183 30.79 6.62 -6.11
CA LYS A 183 31.59 7.31 -5.08
C LYS A 183 30.86 8.53 -4.48
N TRP A 184 30.15 9.30 -5.30
CA TRP A 184 29.34 10.44 -4.85
C TRP A 184 28.18 9.98 -3.95
N PHE A 185 27.49 8.89 -4.31
CA PHE A 185 26.37 8.33 -3.55
C PHE A 185 26.82 7.87 -2.15
N LYS A 186 27.92 7.10 -2.07
CA LYS A 186 28.50 6.65 -0.79
C LYS A 186 28.91 7.81 0.14
N LYS A 187 29.21 8.99 -0.42
CA LYS A 187 29.58 10.18 0.37
C LYS A 187 28.35 10.94 0.88
N LYS A 188 27.18 10.78 0.24
CA LYS A 188 25.91 11.36 0.68
C LYS A 188 25.26 10.55 1.81
N ASP A 189 25.35 9.22 1.75
CA ASP A 189 24.85 8.31 2.81
C ASP A 189 25.51 8.52 4.19
N ILE A 190 26.68 9.17 4.23
CA ILE A 190 27.40 9.48 5.47
C ILE A 190 26.89 10.77 6.12
N VAL A 191 26.33 11.71 5.34
CA VAL A 191 25.83 13.01 5.85
C VAL A 191 24.41 12.88 6.41
N GLU A 192 23.64 11.87 5.98
CA GLU A 192 22.25 11.66 6.41
C GLU A 192 22.12 10.76 7.66
N LYS A 193 23.24 10.20 8.16
CA LYS A 193 23.28 9.27 9.32
C LYS A 193 23.83 9.87 10.62
N GLN A 194 23.70 11.18 10.84
CA GLN A 194 23.81 11.72 12.21
C GLN A 194 22.40 12.02 12.75
N PRO A 195 21.85 11.18 13.63
CA PRO A 195 20.64 11.51 14.37
C PRO A 195 20.97 12.49 15.49
N ALA A 196 20.17 13.55 15.60
CA ALA A 196 20.09 14.40 16.78
C ALA A 196 19.67 13.54 17.98
N GLU A 197 20.44 13.61 19.07
CA GLU A 197 20.15 12.95 20.34
C GLU A 197 18.85 13.52 20.93
N ILE A 198 17.85 12.65 21.14
CA ILE A 198 16.69 12.93 22.01
C ILE A 198 16.87 12.08 23.25
N HIS A 199 16.99 12.74 24.40
CA HIS A 199 17.04 12.12 25.72
C HIS A 199 15.80 11.25 25.98
N THR A 200 16.04 9.96 26.24
CA THR A 200 15.04 8.98 26.69
C THR A 200 14.54 9.33 28.09
N ILE A 201 13.23 9.60 28.23
CA ILE A 201 12.54 9.63 29.52
C ILE A 201 12.19 8.18 29.89
N GLN A 202 12.63 7.76 31.07
CA GLN A 202 12.33 6.47 31.69
C GLN A 202 10.83 6.38 32.03
N GLU A 203 10.13 5.39 31.47
CA GLU A 203 8.78 5.03 31.92
C GLU A 203 8.87 4.25 33.25
N GLN A 204 8.17 4.74 34.28
CA GLN A 204 7.85 3.97 35.48
C GLN A 204 6.55 3.17 35.25
N PRO A 205 6.41 1.95 35.82
CA PRO A 205 5.20 1.15 35.63
C PRO A 205 4.04 1.71 36.46
N ILE A 206 2.89 1.90 35.79
CA ILE A 206 1.63 2.28 36.44
C ILE A 206 1.02 1.03 37.09
N GLN A 207 0.89 1.03 38.42
CA GLN A 207 0.15 0.02 39.16
C GLN A 207 -1.35 0.11 38.82
N GLY A 208 -1.96 -1.01 38.44
CA GLY A 208 -3.40 -1.12 38.25
C GLY A 208 -4.18 -0.95 39.56
N PRO A 209 -5.46 -0.57 39.51
CA PRO A 209 -6.27 -0.35 40.70
C PRO A 209 -6.56 -1.68 41.41
N GLN A 210 -6.27 -1.73 42.71
CA GLN A 210 -6.65 -2.82 43.60
C GLN A 210 -8.16 -2.76 43.85
N THR A 211 -8.89 -3.77 43.39
CA THR A 211 -10.27 -4.02 43.84
C THR A 211 -10.20 -4.79 45.15
N HIS A 212 -10.59 -4.14 46.24
CA HIS A 212 -10.90 -4.82 47.49
C HIS A 212 -12.17 -5.65 47.31
N GLU A 213 -12.08 -6.94 47.63
CA GLU A 213 -13.19 -7.85 47.85
C GLU A 213 -13.99 -7.35 49.06
N GLU A 214 -15.29 -7.14 48.87
CA GLU A 214 -16.27 -7.15 49.95
C GLU A 214 -17.22 -8.31 49.68
N GLN A 215 -17.07 -9.36 50.50
CA GLN A 215 -17.93 -10.54 50.50
C GLN A 215 -19.25 -10.19 51.19
N ALA A 216 -20.36 -10.37 50.48
CA ALA A 216 -21.68 -10.50 51.09
C ALA A 216 -22.27 -11.84 50.62
N GLU A 217 -22.29 -12.81 51.53
CA GLU A 217 -23.08 -14.03 51.43
C GLU A 217 -24.58 -13.68 51.40
N ILE A 218 -25.30 -14.17 50.39
CA ILE A 218 -26.75 -14.36 50.47
C ILE A 218 -27.05 -15.74 49.87
N GLU A 219 -27.49 -16.65 50.74
CA GLU A 219 -27.99 -17.99 50.40
C GLU A 219 -29.21 -17.93 49.45
N PRO A 220 -29.42 -18.91 48.55
CA PRO A 220 -30.69 -19.06 47.86
C PRO A 220 -31.64 -19.93 48.71
N THR A 221 -32.62 -19.28 49.35
CA THR A 221 -33.80 -19.98 49.86
C THR A 221 -34.72 -20.33 48.69
N ILE A 222 -34.99 -21.63 48.56
CA ILE A 222 -36.01 -22.20 47.67
C ILE A 222 -37.38 -21.94 48.31
N ASP A 223 -38.34 -21.41 47.54
CA ASP A 223 -39.75 -21.59 47.86
C ASP A 223 -40.58 -21.90 46.59
N LEU A 224 -41.31 -23.02 46.70
CA LEU A 224 -42.33 -23.51 45.78
C LEU A 224 -43.69 -23.01 46.27
N SER A 225 -44.43 -22.26 45.45
CA SER A 225 -45.90 -22.35 45.40
C SER A 225 -46.41 -21.68 44.13
N GLN A 226 -46.94 -22.47 43.19
CA GLN A 226 -48.37 -22.65 42.91
C GLN A 226 -49.08 -21.38 42.41
N ASN A 227 -49.42 -21.36 41.12
CA ASN A 227 -50.71 -20.85 40.65
C ASN A 227 -51.12 -21.54 39.33
N THR A 228 -52.12 -22.40 39.48
CA THR A 228 -53.29 -22.63 38.60
C THR A 228 -53.79 -21.32 37.97
N ASP A 229 -54.51 -21.23 36.85
CA ASP A 229 -55.16 -22.08 35.86
C ASP A 229 -55.80 -21.05 34.91
N GLU A 230 -55.71 -21.19 33.59
CA GLU A 230 -56.70 -20.57 32.69
C GLU A 230 -56.66 -21.24 31.30
N THR A 231 -57.53 -22.23 31.20
CA THR A 231 -58.28 -22.72 30.04
C THR A 231 -58.35 -21.80 28.81
N VAL A 232 -58.02 -22.36 27.63
CA VAL A 232 -58.45 -21.83 26.31
C VAL A 232 -59.45 -22.82 25.71
N GLU A 233 -60.70 -22.37 25.62
CA GLU A 233 -61.83 -23.07 25.00
C GLU A 233 -61.67 -23.06 23.47
N LEU A 234 -61.67 -24.25 22.86
CA LEU A 234 -61.87 -24.47 21.42
C LEU A 234 -63.35 -24.79 21.19
N ARG A 235 -63.99 -24.11 20.24
CA ARG A 235 -65.30 -24.50 19.70
C ARG A 235 -65.51 -23.89 18.31
N PRO A 236 -66.45 -24.45 17.53
CA PRO A 236 -66.30 -25.65 16.70
C PRO A 236 -66.08 -25.34 15.21
#